data_AF-A0A1C6KGP1-F1
#
_entry.id   AF-A0A1C6KGP1-F1
#
_cell.length_a   1.000
_cell.length_b   1.000
_cell.length_c   1.000
_cell.angle_alpha   90.00
_cell.angle_beta   90.00
_cell.angle_gamma   90.00
#
_symmetry.space_group_name_H-M   'P 1'
#
loop_
_entity.id
_entity.type
_entity.pdbx_description
1 polymer ?
#
loop_
_entity_poly.entity_id
_entity_poly.type
_entity_poly.pdbx_seq_one_letter_code
_entity_poly.pdbx_strand_id
1 'polypeptide(L)'
;MRIYVELEGCKLLGSGAEGSVYLSPEGYVLKSFKNKKAADKEAFILNCAKGSRFFPNVILQISTLIVREYVGGENLYEYLSAHGLSYKVSTEIIDFVEDLKTLKFKRLNVRNAHIFINKKEELMVIDPRKSFSKSTPYPKDIIKIFLKLHLFDKFLEDLTQYKPDLLSYWIDAYKYTARFNKVSRYE
;
A
#
# COMPACT_ATOMS: atom_id res chain seq x y z
N MET A 1 -25.79 22.35 -9.34
CA MET A 1 -24.46 22.56 -9.95
C MET A 1 -23.99 21.24 -10.55
N ARG A 2 -23.75 21.18 -11.87
CA ARG A 2 -23.14 20.02 -12.53
C ARG A 2 -21.66 20.36 -12.74
N ILE A 3 -20.77 19.47 -12.32
CA ILE A 3 -19.32 19.61 -12.54
C ILE A 3 -18.94 18.64 -13.65
N TYR A 4 -18.37 19.16 -14.72
CA TYR A 4 -17.82 18.37 -15.82
C TYR A 4 -16.31 18.31 -15.65
N VAL A 5 -15.74 17.11 -15.79
CA VAL A 5 -14.29 16.90 -15.75
C VAL A 5 -13.90 16.33 -17.09
N GLU A 6 -13.16 17.11 -17.87
CA GLU A 6 -12.60 16.67 -19.14
C GLU A 6 -11.39 15.77 -18.85
N LEU A 7 -11.38 14.59 -19.48
CA LEU A 7 -10.27 13.65 -19.38
C LEU A 7 -9.28 13.80 -20.54
N GLU A 8 -9.45 14.83 -21.38
CA GLU A 8 -8.55 15.10 -22.50
C GLU A 8 -7.14 15.37 -21.97
N GLY A 9 -6.14 14.74 -22.59
CA GLY A 9 -4.75 14.77 -22.10
C GLY A 9 -4.45 13.91 -20.87
N CYS A 10 -5.45 13.31 -20.21
CA CYS A 10 -5.20 12.41 -19.09
C CYS A 10 -4.73 11.03 -19.57
N LYS A 11 -3.68 10.51 -18.94
CA LYS A 11 -3.17 9.15 -19.19
C LYS A 11 -3.94 8.13 -18.35
N LEU A 12 -4.53 7.11 -18.98
CA LEU A 12 -5.10 5.98 -18.24
C LEU A 12 -3.98 5.20 -17.52
N LEU A 13 -4.05 5.13 -16.20
CA LEU A 13 -3.14 4.34 -15.37
C LEU A 13 -3.67 2.92 -15.14
N GLY A 14 -4.99 2.75 -15.11
CA GLY A 14 -5.61 1.44 -14.96
C GLY A 14 -7.13 1.52 -14.90
N SER A 15 -7.78 0.40 -15.20
CA SER A 15 -9.22 0.24 -15.11
C SER A 15 -9.57 -1.14 -14.57
N GLY A 16 -10.67 -1.24 -13.82
CA GLY A 16 -11.06 -2.51 -13.21
C GLY A 16 -12.42 -2.48 -12.53
N ALA A 17 -12.60 -3.39 -11.57
CA ALA A 17 -13.88 -3.65 -10.94
C ALA A 17 -14.50 -2.41 -10.27
N GLU A 18 -13.68 -1.54 -9.68
CA GLU A 18 -14.14 -0.36 -8.93
C GLU A 18 -14.26 0.90 -9.77
N GLY A 19 -13.69 0.91 -10.98
CA GLY A 19 -13.69 2.06 -11.88
C GLY A 19 -12.35 2.24 -12.57
N SER A 20 -11.98 3.48 -12.86
CA SER A 20 -10.82 3.83 -13.68
C SER A 20 -9.97 4.91 -13.03
N VAL A 21 -8.66 4.83 -13.26
CA VAL A 21 -7.65 5.72 -12.68
C VAL A 21 -6.90 6.40 -13.81
N TYR A 22 -6.87 7.72 -13.78
CA TYR A 22 -6.21 8.55 -14.77
C TYR A 22 -5.17 9.46 -14.10
N LEU A 23 -4.12 9.82 -14.83
CA LEU A 23 -3.13 10.82 -14.45
C LEU A 23 -3.34 12.06 -15.31
N SER A 24 -3.58 13.21 -14.69
CA SER A 24 -3.70 14.48 -15.39
C SER A 24 -2.33 15.02 -15.83
N PRO A 25 -2.27 15.92 -16.83
CA PRO A 25 -1.05 16.61 -17.22
C PRO A 25 -0.35 17.36 -16.08
N GLU A 26 -1.12 17.84 -15.11
CA GLU A 26 -0.64 18.56 -13.92
C GLU A 26 -0.09 17.63 -12.83
N GLY A 27 -0.15 16.31 -13.03
CA GLY A 27 0.41 15.31 -12.11
C GLY A 27 -0.57 14.84 -11.01
N TYR A 28 -1.87 15.08 -11.16
CA TYR A 28 -2.88 14.60 -10.21
C TYR A 28 -3.55 13.31 -10.68
N VAL A 29 -3.94 12.46 -9.72
CA VAL A 29 -4.66 11.23 -10.02
C VAL A 29 -6.15 11.45 -9.88
N LEU A 30 -6.86 11.16 -10.97
CA LEU A 30 -8.31 11.16 -11.04
C LEU A 30 -8.79 9.70 -10.97
N LYS A 31 -9.36 9.30 -9.84
CA LYS A 31 -9.96 7.98 -9.67
C LYS A 31 -11.47 8.09 -9.73
N SER A 32 -12.05 7.64 -10.84
CA SER A 32 -13.49 7.54 -11.05
C SER A 32 -13.99 6.19 -10.56
N PHE A 33 -15.03 6.19 -9.73
CA PHE A 33 -15.65 5.01 -9.15
C PHE A 33 -17.00 4.71 -9.81
N LYS A 34 -17.38 3.44 -9.86
CA LYS A 34 -18.71 3.02 -10.36
C LYS A 34 -19.87 3.44 -9.45
N ASN A 35 -19.61 3.64 -8.16
CA ASN A 35 -20.64 4.06 -7.20
C ASN A 35 -20.06 4.98 -6.12
N LYS A 36 -20.92 5.85 -5.59
CA LYS A 36 -20.54 6.87 -4.61
C LYS A 36 -20.06 6.28 -3.28
N LYS A 37 -20.68 5.18 -2.83
CA LYS A 37 -20.29 4.51 -1.58
C LYS A 37 -18.86 3.99 -1.59
N ALA A 38 -18.34 3.57 -2.75
CA ALA A 38 -16.94 3.17 -2.90
C ALA A 38 -16.00 4.37 -2.78
N ALA A 39 -16.31 5.48 -3.47
CA ALA A 39 -15.56 6.72 -3.36
C ALA A 39 -15.55 7.26 -1.91
N ASP A 40 -16.71 7.35 -1.26
CA ASP A 40 -16.81 7.84 0.12
C ASP A 40 -15.98 7.00 1.09
N LYS A 41 -15.93 5.67 0.92
CA LYS A 41 -15.10 4.78 1.75
C LYS A 41 -13.61 5.01 1.53
N GLU A 42 -13.17 5.19 0.29
CA GLU A 42 -11.76 5.41 0.00
C GLU A 42 -11.30 6.78 0.50
N ALA A 43 -12.08 7.82 0.23
CA ALA A 43 -11.83 9.17 0.74
C ALA A 43 -11.78 9.19 2.27
N PHE A 44 -12.70 8.50 2.95
CA PHE A 44 -12.68 8.37 4.41
C PHE A 44 -11.37 7.76 4.91
N ILE A 45 -10.91 6.65 4.33
CA ILE A 45 -9.68 5.98 4.78
C ILE A 45 -8.45 6.86 4.54
N LEU A 46 -8.35 7.50 3.37
CA LEU A 46 -7.24 8.40 3.07
C LEU A 46 -7.26 9.65 3.96
N ASN A 47 -8.45 10.20 4.28
CA ASN A 47 -8.57 11.30 5.22
C ASN A 47 -8.16 10.91 6.65
N CYS A 48 -8.47 9.70 7.10
CA CYS A 48 -7.95 9.18 8.37
C CYS A 48 -6.42 9.03 8.36
N ALA A 49 -5.84 8.78 7.18
CA ALA A 49 -4.40 8.60 6.99
C ALA A 49 -3.65 9.87 6.56
N LYS A 50 -4.32 11.04 6.51
CA LYS A 50 -3.76 12.30 5.97
C LYS A 50 -2.47 12.77 6.67
N GLY A 51 -2.27 12.39 7.93
CA GLY A 51 -1.04 12.71 8.68
C GLY A 51 0.14 11.78 8.38
N SER A 52 -0.08 10.72 7.61
CA SER A 52 0.94 9.73 7.28
C SER A 52 1.50 9.96 5.88
N ARG A 53 2.82 10.00 5.78
CA ARG A 53 3.55 10.10 4.51
C ARG A 53 3.40 8.87 3.61
N PHE A 54 2.89 7.76 4.13
CA PHE A 54 2.73 6.52 3.38
C PHE A 54 1.48 6.51 2.49
N PHE A 55 0.63 7.53 2.58
CA PHE A 55 -0.62 7.61 1.83
C PHE A 55 -0.70 8.92 1.04
N PRO A 56 -1.28 8.90 -0.17
CA PRO A 56 -1.51 10.12 -0.92
C PRO A 56 -2.62 10.97 -0.27
N ASN A 57 -2.45 12.29 -0.30
CA ASN A 57 -3.49 13.20 0.14
C ASN A 57 -4.64 13.27 -0.86
N VAL A 58 -5.86 13.27 -0.34
CA VAL A 58 -7.06 13.62 -1.10
C VAL A 58 -7.11 15.14 -1.24
N ILE A 59 -7.17 15.60 -2.49
CA ILE A 59 -7.26 17.02 -2.83
C ILE A 59 -8.73 17.43 -2.91
N LEU A 60 -9.54 16.61 -3.59
CA LEU A 60 -10.95 16.88 -3.84
C LEU A 60 -11.72 15.58 -4.01
N GLN A 61 -12.97 15.57 -3.55
CA GLN A 61 -13.93 14.52 -3.86
C GLN A 61 -15.21 15.15 -4.43
N ILE A 62 -15.64 14.68 -5.60
CA ILE A 62 -16.90 15.08 -6.24
C ILE A 62 -17.70 13.82 -6.61
N SER A 63 -18.81 13.58 -5.91
CA SER A 63 -19.68 12.42 -6.15
C SER A 63 -18.90 11.09 -6.18
N THR A 64 -18.66 10.53 -7.37
CA THR A 64 -17.94 9.28 -7.61
C THR A 64 -16.49 9.48 -8.06
N LEU A 65 -15.96 10.70 -8.03
CA LEU A 65 -14.60 11.04 -8.44
C LEU A 65 -13.79 11.47 -7.21
N ILE A 66 -12.58 10.93 -7.08
CA ILE A 66 -11.56 11.42 -6.14
C ILE A 66 -10.37 11.95 -6.95
N VAL A 67 -9.93 13.16 -6.62
CA VAL A 67 -8.66 13.73 -7.05
C VAL A 67 -7.69 13.64 -5.89
N ARG A 68 -6.52 13.05 -6.12
CA ARG A 68 -5.48 12.85 -5.10
C ARG A 68 -4.08 13.01 -5.68
N GLU A 69 -3.09 13.07 -4.80
CA GLU A 69 -1.69 13.04 -5.18
C GLU A 69 -1.34 11.77 -5.98
N TYR A 70 -0.43 11.92 -6.94
CA TYR A 70 0.13 10.80 -7.68
C TYR A 70 1.11 10.01 -6.83
N VAL A 71 1.03 8.69 -6.94
CA VAL A 71 2.00 7.76 -6.38
C VAL A 71 2.64 7.05 -7.55
N GLY A 72 3.92 7.34 -7.77
CA GLY A 72 4.75 6.69 -8.77
C GLY A 72 5.67 5.64 -8.16
N GLY A 73 6.39 4.93 -9.02
CA GLY A 73 7.33 3.90 -8.62
C GLY A 73 6.94 2.51 -9.13
N GLU A 74 7.73 1.53 -8.73
CA GLU A 74 7.52 0.11 -9.03
C GLU A 74 6.74 -0.52 -7.87
N ASN A 75 5.94 -1.55 -8.14
CA ASN A 75 5.32 -2.27 -7.03
C ASN A 75 6.38 -3.01 -6.21
N LEU A 76 6.08 -3.29 -4.93
CA LEU A 76 7.06 -3.83 -3.98
C LEU A 76 7.84 -5.05 -4.50
N TYR A 77 7.15 -6.01 -5.12
CA TYR A 77 7.79 -7.20 -5.68
C TYR A 77 8.72 -6.87 -6.84
N GLU A 78 8.28 -6.05 -7.80
CA GLU A 78 9.11 -5.62 -8.94
C GLU A 78 10.36 -4.90 -8.46
N TYR A 79 10.19 -3.92 -7.56
CA TYR A 79 11.30 -3.17 -7.00
C TYR A 79 12.33 -4.08 -6.32
N LEU A 80 11.88 -4.93 -5.39
CA LEU A 80 12.79 -5.81 -4.64
C LEU A 80 13.44 -6.87 -5.54
N SER A 81 12.76 -7.31 -6.60
CA SER A 81 13.32 -8.26 -7.56
C SER A 81 14.44 -7.63 -8.41
N ALA A 82 14.31 -6.35 -8.75
CA ALA A 82 15.27 -5.63 -9.58
C ALA A 82 16.45 -5.06 -8.77
N HIS A 83 16.18 -4.53 -7.58
CA HIS A 83 17.15 -3.73 -6.81
C HIS A 83 17.60 -4.40 -5.50
N GLY A 84 16.96 -5.50 -5.09
CA GLY A 84 17.18 -6.12 -3.79
C GLY A 84 16.58 -5.31 -2.63
N LEU A 85 16.97 -5.67 -1.40
CA LEU A 85 16.51 -5.01 -0.18
C LEU A 85 17.64 -4.16 0.42
N SER A 86 17.56 -2.84 0.21
CA SER A 86 18.45 -1.89 0.87
C SER A 86 18.03 -1.67 2.33
N TYR A 87 18.97 -1.18 3.15
CA TYR A 87 18.69 -0.82 4.54
C TYR A 87 17.54 0.20 4.63
N LYS A 88 17.55 1.23 3.75
CA LYS A 88 16.50 2.25 3.72
C LYS A 88 15.13 1.64 3.42
N VAL A 89 15.02 0.77 2.41
CA VAL A 89 13.75 0.09 2.10
C VAL A 89 13.29 -0.79 3.26
N SER A 90 14.19 -1.50 3.95
CA SER A 90 13.84 -2.24 5.17
C SER A 90 13.21 -1.32 6.21
N THR A 91 13.84 -0.18 6.52
CA THR A 91 13.32 0.79 7.50
C THR A 91 11.99 1.41 7.08
N GLU A 92 11.80 1.73 5.79
CA GLU A 92 10.53 2.21 5.25
C GLU A 92 9.39 1.22 5.46
N ILE A 93 9.64 -0.06 5.22
CA ILE A 93 8.65 -1.12 5.41
C ILE A 93 8.30 -1.30 6.89
N ILE A 94 9.30 -1.20 7.77
CA ILE A 94 9.09 -1.27 9.23
C ILE A 94 8.21 -0.10 9.69
N ASP A 95 8.58 1.13 9.33
CA ASP A 95 7.85 2.32 9.71
C ASP A 95 6.45 2.36 9.13
N PHE A 96 6.28 1.87 7.90
CA PHE A 96 4.96 1.74 7.29
C PHE A 96 4.04 0.86 8.13
N VAL A 97 4.50 -0.33 8.54
CA VAL A 97 3.67 -1.26 9.31
C VAL A 97 3.35 -0.72 10.71
N GLU A 98 4.29 -0.02 11.34
CA GLU A 98 4.05 0.66 12.63
C GLU A 98 3.06 1.83 12.48
N ASP A 99 3.13 2.57 11.37
CA ASP A 99 2.21 3.66 11.08
C ASP A 99 0.77 3.13 10.89
N LEU A 100 0.58 1.98 10.21
CA LEU A 100 -0.73 1.32 10.14
C LEU A 100 -1.31 1.02 11.54
N LYS A 101 -0.48 0.59 12.49
CA LYS A 101 -0.89 0.34 13.88
C LYS A 101 -1.26 1.64 14.58
N THR A 102 -0.47 2.68 14.39
CA THR A 102 -0.70 4.02 14.96
C THR A 102 -2.02 4.62 14.46
N LEU A 103 -2.33 4.43 13.17
CA LEU A 103 -3.60 4.80 12.55
C LEU A 103 -4.78 3.90 12.97
N LYS A 104 -4.55 2.92 13.86
CA LYS A 104 -5.54 1.94 14.36
C LYS A 104 -6.18 1.13 13.24
N PHE A 105 -5.44 0.86 12.15
CA PHE A 105 -5.92 -0.05 11.12
C PHE A 105 -5.99 -1.47 11.68
N LYS A 106 -7.14 -2.13 11.51
CA LYS A 106 -7.31 -3.55 11.86
C LYS A 106 -6.61 -4.44 10.84
N ARG A 107 -6.48 -3.98 9.60
CA ARG A 107 -5.84 -4.70 8.51
C ARG A 107 -4.41 -4.19 8.28
N LEU A 108 -3.43 -4.88 8.86
CA LEU A 108 -2.01 -4.58 8.61
C LEU A 108 -1.46 -5.23 7.32
N ASN A 109 -2.26 -6.07 6.65
CA ASN A 109 -1.87 -6.64 5.37
C ASN A 109 -2.33 -5.80 4.17
N VAL A 110 -1.35 -5.24 3.46
CA VAL A 110 -1.53 -4.57 2.17
C VAL A 110 -0.98 -5.45 1.04
N ARG A 111 -1.70 -5.53 -0.07
CA ARG A 111 -1.31 -6.37 -1.21
C ARG A 111 -0.18 -5.70 -2.00
N ASN A 112 0.67 -6.52 -2.62
CA ASN A 112 1.75 -6.07 -3.51
C ASN A 112 1.33 -4.96 -4.48
N ALA A 113 0.23 -5.16 -5.21
CA ALA A 113 -0.26 -4.23 -6.23
C ALA A 113 -0.61 -2.82 -5.72
N HIS A 114 -0.61 -2.62 -4.40
CA HIS A 114 -0.97 -1.37 -3.75
C HIS A 114 0.20 -0.72 -3.01
N ILE A 115 1.37 -1.36 -2.98
CA ILE A 115 2.59 -0.85 -2.33
C ILE A 115 3.57 -0.49 -3.42
N PHE A 116 4.01 0.77 -3.44
CA PHE A 116 4.91 1.30 -4.44
C PHE A 116 6.17 1.87 -3.78
N ILE A 117 7.31 1.67 -4.42
CA ILE A 117 8.59 2.25 -4.03
C ILE A 117 9.10 3.10 -5.20
N ASN A 118 9.42 4.36 -4.91
CA ASN A 118 9.96 5.27 -5.90
C ASN A 118 11.51 5.18 -5.99
N LYS A 119 12.11 5.91 -6.94
CA LYS A 119 13.57 5.93 -7.15
C LYS A 119 14.38 6.47 -5.96
N LYS A 120 13.73 7.15 -5.01
CA LYS A 120 14.34 7.62 -3.77
C LYS A 120 14.18 6.62 -2.63
N GLU A 121 13.69 5.42 -2.92
CA GLU A 121 13.38 4.37 -1.95
C GLU A 121 12.31 4.78 -0.95
N GLU A 122 11.37 5.65 -1.33
CA GLU A 122 10.24 6.04 -0.47
C GLU A 122 9.04 5.16 -0.77
N LEU A 123 8.42 4.61 0.29
CA LEU A 123 7.27 3.73 0.19
C LEU A 123 5.96 4.53 0.27
N MET A 124 5.03 4.25 -0.64
CA MET A 124 3.67 4.78 -0.59
C MET A 124 2.62 3.73 -0.96
N VAL A 125 1.38 3.93 -0.49
CA VAL A 125 0.24 3.03 -0.68
C VAL A 125 -0.97 3.76 -1.22
N ILE A 126 -1.52 3.26 -2.33
CA ILE A 126 -2.63 3.93 -3.04
C ILE A 126 -4.04 3.48 -2.65
N ASP A 127 -4.19 2.31 -2.04
CA ASP A 127 -5.51 1.68 -1.90
C ASP A 127 -5.63 0.78 -0.66
N PRO A 128 -5.66 1.39 0.55
CA PRO A 128 -5.82 0.69 1.83
C PRO A 128 -7.27 0.19 2.03
N ARG A 129 -7.72 -0.78 1.22
CA ARG A 129 -9.11 -1.28 1.33
C ARG A 129 -9.36 -2.04 2.62
N LYS A 130 -10.56 -1.81 3.17
CA LYS A 130 -11.10 -2.54 4.35
C LYS A 130 -10.19 -2.42 5.57
N SER A 131 -9.42 -1.32 5.67
CA SER A 131 -8.45 -1.08 6.76
C SER A 131 -9.04 -1.19 8.15
N PHE A 132 -10.28 -0.74 8.35
CA PHE A 132 -10.94 -0.73 9.66
C PHE A 132 -11.95 -1.87 9.88
N SER A 133 -12.24 -2.67 8.84
CA SER A 133 -13.29 -3.70 8.90
C SER A 133 -12.76 -5.13 8.83
N LYS A 134 -11.65 -5.38 8.11
CA LYS A 134 -11.00 -6.68 8.09
C LYS A 134 -9.86 -6.68 9.11
N SER A 135 -9.76 -7.72 9.93
CA SER A 135 -8.62 -7.89 10.84
C SER A 135 -7.55 -8.76 10.18
N THR A 136 -6.32 -8.24 10.10
CA THR A 136 -5.12 -9.02 9.81
C THR A 136 -3.97 -8.46 10.64
N PRO A 137 -3.50 -9.17 11.68
CA PRO A 137 -2.51 -8.64 12.62
C PRO A 137 -1.09 -8.53 12.06
N TYR A 138 -0.84 -9.05 10.85
CA TYR A 138 0.49 -9.12 10.26
C TYR A 138 0.49 -8.77 8.77
N PRO A 139 1.60 -8.20 8.24
CA PRO A 139 1.77 -7.83 6.83
C PRO A 139 2.11 -9.05 5.95
N LYS A 140 1.22 -10.05 5.91
CA LYS A 140 1.50 -11.36 5.28
C LYS A 140 2.00 -11.30 3.83
N ASP A 141 1.54 -10.36 3.01
CA ASP A 141 1.91 -10.30 1.59
C ASP A 141 3.34 -9.75 1.44
N ILE A 142 3.76 -8.82 2.31
CA ILE A 142 5.17 -8.37 2.42
C ILE A 142 6.06 -9.56 2.82
N ILE A 143 5.66 -10.31 3.86
CA ILE A 143 6.40 -11.51 4.30
C ILE A 143 6.52 -12.53 3.16
N LYS A 144 5.44 -12.77 2.41
CA LYS A 144 5.47 -13.70 1.25
C LYS A 144 6.47 -13.25 0.19
N ILE A 145 6.57 -11.94 -0.07
CA ILE A 145 7.55 -11.39 -1.03
C ILE A 145 8.97 -11.62 -0.51
N PHE A 146 9.25 -11.29 0.75
CA PHE A 146 10.57 -11.52 1.35
C PHE A 146 10.99 -12.99 1.28
N LEU A 147 10.08 -13.93 1.56
CA LEU A 147 10.38 -15.36 1.46
C LEU A 147 10.58 -15.82 0.02
N LYS A 148 9.79 -15.31 -0.92
CA LYS A 148 9.92 -15.65 -2.34
C LYS A 148 11.24 -15.16 -2.94
N LEU A 149 11.76 -14.04 -2.44
CA LEU A 149 12.99 -13.41 -2.92
C LEU A 149 14.22 -13.72 -2.04
N HIS A 150 14.08 -14.57 -1.01
CA HIS A 150 15.14 -14.89 -0.05
C HIS A 150 15.73 -13.66 0.68
N LEU A 151 14.89 -12.66 0.95
CA LEU A 151 15.28 -11.38 1.57
C LEU A 151 14.98 -11.31 3.08
N PHE A 152 14.33 -12.34 3.64
CA PHE A 152 13.82 -12.26 5.02
C PHE A 152 14.94 -12.20 6.06
N ASP A 153 16.03 -12.94 5.88
CA ASP A 153 17.16 -12.92 6.84
C ASP A 153 17.84 -11.54 6.85
N LYS A 154 18.12 -10.99 5.66
CA LYS A 154 18.62 -9.61 5.52
C LYS A 154 17.69 -8.57 6.15
N PHE A 155 16.38 -8.74 5.99
CA PHE A 155 15.39 -7.87 6.63
C PHE A 155 15.47 -7.94 8.16
N LEU A 156 15.67 -9.13 8.74
CA LEU A 156 15.82 -9.28 10.20
C LEU A 156 17.12 -8.64 10.71
N GLU A 157 18.21 -8.75 9.95
CA GLU A 157 19.46 -8.02 10.26
C GLU A 157 19.22 -6.50 10.31
N ASP A 158 18.55 -5.94 9.31
CA ASP A 158 18.23 -4.50 9.28
C ASP A 158 17.28 -4.10 10.41
N LEU A 159 16.26 -4.94 10.68
CA LEU A 159 15.31 -4.75 11.76
C LEU A 159 15.99 -4.68 13.12
N THR A 160 16.93 -5.59 13.40
CA THR A 160 17.66 -5.62 14.68
C THR A 160 18.57 -4.42 14.88
N GLN A 161 19.05 -3.81 13.79
CA GLN A 161 19.81 -2.56 13.86
C GLN A 161 18.91 -1.34 14.03
N TYR A 162 17.72 -1.33 13.40
CA TYR A 162 16.83 -0.16 13.39
C TYR A 162 15.85 -0.11 14.57
N LYS A 163 15.10 -1.19 14.80
CA LYS A 163 14.05 -1.30 15.84
C LYS A 163 14.02 -2.74 16.39
N PRO A 164 15.02 -3.14 17.20
CA PRO A 164 15.17 -4.51 17.69
C PRO A 164 13.96 -5.01 18.50
N ASP A 165 13.25 -4.13 19.19
CA ASP A 165 12.07 -4.48 19.99
C ASP A 165 10.92 -5.10 19.17
N LEU A 166 10.92 -4.87 17.85
CA LEU A 166 9.94 -5.42 16.93
C LEU A 166 10.30 -6.83 16.41
N LEU A 167 11.46 -7.38 16.78
CA LEU A 167 11.92 -8.69 16.30
C LEU A 167 10.89 -9.79 16.54
N SER A 168 10.32 -9.84 17.76
CA SER A 168 9.29 -10.82 18.13
C SER A 168 8.06 -10.72 17.22
N TYR A 169 7.58 -9.51 16.96
CA TYR A 169 6.44 -9.24 16.08
C TYR A 169 6.68 -9.76 14.65
N TRP A 170 7.86 -9.52 14.09
CA TRP A 170 8.18 -9.95 12.72
C TRP A 170 8.44 -11.45 12.61
N ILE A 171 9.00 -12.08 13.63
CA ILE A 171 9.09 -13.55 13.73
C ILE A 171 7.70 -14.17 13.79
N ASP A 172 6.78 -13.58 14.56
CA ASP A 172 5.40 -14.08 14.63
C ASP A 172 4.62 -13.83 13.34
N ALA A 173 4.89 -12.73 12.63
CA ALA A 173 4.37 -12.49 11.28
C ALA A 173 4.83 -13.57 10.29
N TYR A 174 6.09 -14.00 10.36
CA TYR A 174 6.62 -15.12 9.59
C TYR A 174 5.89 -16.42 9.92
N LYS A 175 5.80 -16.80 11.20
CA LYS A 175 5.10 -18.02 11.64
C LYS A 175 3.64 -18.02 11.20
N TYR A 176 2.95 -16.89 11.36
CA TYR A 176 1.58 -16.70 10.91
C TYR A 176 1.48 -16.98 9.41
N THR A 177 2.32 -16.34 8.59
CA THR A 177 2.31 -16.48 7.13
C THR A 177 2.62 -17.92 6.68
N ALA A 178 3.58 -18.58 7.32
CA ALA A 178 3.98 -19.95 7.01
C ALA A 178 2.84 -20.96 7.26
N ARG A 179 2.03 -20.77 8.31
CA ARG A 179 0.87 -21.63 8.61
C ARG A 179 -0.17 -21.61 7.49
N PHE A 180 -0.43 -20.44 6.89
CA PHE A 180 -1.38 -20.33 5.77
C PHE A 180 -0.82 -20.82 4.44
N ASN A 181 0.50 -20.80 4.23
CA ASN A 181 1.12 -21.32 3.01
C ASN A 181 1.15 -22.86 2.96
N LYS A 182 1.16 -23.55 4.12
CA LYS A 182 1.04 -25.02 4.15
C LYS A 182 -0.33 -25.53 3.71
N VAL A 183 -1.38 -24.72 3.83
CA VAL A 183 -2.75 -25.06 3.36
C VAL A 183 -2.88 -24.95 1.83
N SER A 184 -2.02 -24.17 1.17
CA SER A 184 -2.07 -23.93 -0.28
C SER A 184 -1.22 -24.91 -1.12
N ARG A 185 -0.65 -25.97 -0.51
CA ARG A 185 0.08 -27.03 -1.24
C ARG A 185 -0.80 -28.24 -1.60
N TYR A 186 -2.11 -28.16 -1.32
CA TYR A 186 -3.11 -29.12 -1.73
C TYR A 186 -4.31 -28.37 -2.32
N GLU A 187 -4.13 -27.80 -3.51
CA GLU A 187 -5.18 -27.42 -4.47
C GLU A 187 -4.55 -27.20 -5.84
#